data_AF-A0A0P9DIS6-F1
#
_entry.id   AF-A0A0P9DIS6-F1
#
_cell.length_a   1.000
_cell.length_b   1.000
_cell.length_c   1.000
_cell.angle_alpha   90.00
_cell.angle_beta   90.00
_cell.angle_gamma   90.00
#
_symmetry.space_group_name_H-M   'P 1'
#
loop_
_entity.id
_entity.type
_entity.pdbx_description
1 polymer ?
#
loop_
_entity_poly.entity_id
_entity_poly.type
_entity_poly.pdbx_seq_one_letter_code
_entity_poly.pdbx_strand_id
1 'polypeptide(L)'
;MQRGTVSGFFVPIINAGSTPADITVSFYQQDGTKLTTEGTSYQEIGSTIIPGKPFTLKGYATGLYHINFGNHLKCNGRVYLGRIFVNSGKASLLARGWVNTNEAVQNVEVNGNRTFELAAVPTPAEATATKAE
;
A
#
# COMPACT_ATOMS: atom_id res chain seq x y z
N MET A 1 10.67 -27.98 9.08
CA MET A 1 10.25 -26.58 9.24
C MET A 1 8.83 -26.44 8.71
N GLN A 2 7.86 -26.36 9.61
CA GLN A 2 6.46 -26.18 9.24
C GLN A 2 6.30 -24.71 8.83
N ARG A 3 6.08 -24.44 7.54
CA ARG A 3 5.84 -23.07 7.06
C ARG A 3 4.51 -22.61 7.65
N GLY A 4 4.56 -21.64 8.57
CA GLY A 4 3.36 -21.05 9.16
C GLY A 4 2.40 -20.57 8.07
N THR A 5 1.14 -20.99 8.15
CA THR A 5 0.11 -20.50 7.23
C THR A 5 -0.12 -19.02 7.57
N VAL A 6 0.12 -18.14 6.60
CA VAL A 6 -0.29 -16.74 6.70
C VAL A 6 -1.78 -16.70 6.42
N SER A 7 -2.56 -16.20 7.38
CA SER A 7 -4.01 -16.11 7.34
C SER A 7 -4.50 -14.79 6.73
N GLY A 8 -3.73 -13.69 6.82
CA GLY A 8 -4.13 -12.43 6.20
C GLY A 8 -3.07 -11.34 6.19
N PHE A 9 -3.32 -10.28 5.42
CA PHE A 9 -2.50 -9.07 5.33
C PHE A 9 -3.39 -7.85 5.43
N PHE A 10 -2.94 -6.85 6.18
CA PHE A 10 -3.62 -5.60 6.43
C PHE A 10 -2.63 -4.45 6.33
N VAL A 11 -2.98 -3.39 5.60
CA VAL A 11 -2.19 -2.17 5.55
C VAL A 11 -3.09 -0.92 5.41
N PRO A 12 -3.12 -0.06 6.43
CA PRO A 12 -3.60 1.31 6.30
C PRO A 12 -2.50 2.20 5.74
N ILE A 13 -2.92 3.14 4.90
CA ILE A 13 -2.09 4.24 4.39
C ILE A 13 -2.82 5.53 4.74
N ILE A 14 -2.18 6.35 5.57
CA ILE A 14 -2.75 7.58 6.10
C ILE A 14 -2.06 8.73 5.39
N ASN A 15 -2.83 9.68 4.87
CA ASN A 15 -2.30 10.97 4.44
C ASN A 15 -2.39 11.94 5.63
N ALA A 16 -1.26 12.16 6.30
CA ALA A 16 -1.10 13.11 7.39
C ALA A 16 -1.06 14.57 6.90
N GLY A 17 -0.97 14.79 5.58
CA GLY A 17 -1.04 16.11 4.97
C GLY A 17 -2.47 16.65 4.91
N SER A 18 -2.60 17.96 4.77
CA SER A 18 -3.89 18.64 4.64
C SER A 18 -4.48 18.57 3.23
N THR A 19 -3.66 18.30 2.22
CA THR A 19 -4.08 18.29 0.82
C THR A 19 -4.39 16.88 0.31
N PRO A 20 -5.40 16.72 -0.55
CA PRO A 20 -5.61 15.44 -1.24
C PRO A 20 -4.45 15.13 -2.19
N ALA A 21 -4.21 13.84 -2.42
CA ALA A 21 -3.27 13.35 -3.43
C ALA A 21 -3.90 12.18 -4.20
N ASP A 22 -3.62 12.11 -5.50
CA ASP A 22 -3.97 10.94 -6.30
C ASP A 22 -2.83 9.93 -6.19
N ILE A 23 -3.12 8.74 -5.67
CA ILE A 23 -2.12 7.74 -5.35
C ILE A 23 -2.47 6.39 -5.96
N THR A 24 -1.43 5.62 -6.28
CA THR A 24 -1.54 4.22 -6.69
C THR A 24 -0.75 3.37 -5.71
N VAL A 25 -1.40 2.34 -5.16
CA VAL A 25 -0.77 1.36 -4.27
C VAL A 25 -0.73 0.03 -5.00
N SER A 26 0.46 -0.53 -5.19
CA SER A 26 0.66 -1.82 -5.86
C SER A 26 1.27 -2.82 -4.90
N PHE A 27 0.74 -4.04 -4.92
CA PHE A 27 1.34 -5.17 -4.24
C PHE A 27 1.83 -6.20 -5.25
N TYR A 28 2.89 -6.91 -4.90
CA TYR A 28 3.54 -7.88 -5.76
C TYR A 28 3.70 -9.19 -5.02
N GLN A 29 3.52 -10.28 -5.76
CA GLN A 29 3.82 -11.65 -5.33
C GLN A 29 5.33 -11.90 -5.34
N GLN A 30 5.76 -13.05 -4.82
CA GLN A 30 7.19 -13.39 -4.71
C GLN A 30 7.91 -13.41 -6.07
N ASP A 31 7.20 -13.76 -7.14
CA ASP A 31 7.72 -13.78 -8.52
C ASP A 31 7.69 -12.41 -9.21
N GLY A 32 7.24 -11.36 -8.51
CA GLY A 32 7.07 -10.01 -9.05
C GLY A 32 5.76 -9.77 -9.78
N THR A 33 4.87 -10.76 -9.88
CA THR A 33 3.54 -10.58 -10.47
C THR A 33 2.71 -9.61 -9.63
N LYS A 34 2.03 -8.65 -10.27
CA LYS A 34 1.12 -7.73 -9.56
C LYS A 34 -0.05 -8.50 -8.96
N LEU A 35 -0.35 -8.25 -7.70
CA LEU A 35 -1.60 -8.63 -7.09
C LEU A 35 -2.70 -7.68 -7.58
N THR A 36 -3.78 -8.22 -8.14
CA THR A 36 -4.94 -7.44 -8.63
C THR A 36 -6.23 -7.77 -7.88
N THR A 37 -6.15 -8.65 -6.88
CA THR A 37 -7.29 -9.06 -6.07
C THR A 37 -7.77 -7.87 -5.23
N GLU A 38 -9.06 -7.60 -5.27
CA GLU A 38 -9.67 -6.58 -4.41
C GLU A 38 -9.70 -7.07 -2.95
N GLY A 39 -9.52 -6.13 -2.03
CA GLY A 39 -9.50 -6.44 -0.62
C GLY A 39 -10.88 -6.76 -0.05
N THR A 40 -10.90 -7.43 1.10
CA THR A 40 -12.12 -7.69 1.88
C THR A 40 -12.22 -6.75 3.06
N SER A 41 -13.34 -6.79 3.79
CA SER A 41 -13.46 -6.09 5.07
C SER A 41 -12.70 -6.81 6.18
N TYR A 42 -12.18 -6.05 7.15
CA TYR A 42 -11.64 -6.53 8.42
C TYR A 42 -12.30 -5.77 9.56
N GLN A 43 -12.91 -6.49 10.52
CA GLN A 43 -13.69 -5.89 11.61
C GLN A 43 -14.67 -4.83 11.10
N GLU A 44 -15.45 -5.18 10.07
CA GLU A 44 -16.44 -4.32 9.41
C GLU A 44 -15.86 -3.11 8.64
N ILE A 45 -14.56 -2.86 8.70
CA ILE A 45 -13.90 -1.81 7.91
C ILE A 45 -13.55 -2.38 6.53
N GLY A 46 -14.19 -1.84 5.49
CA GLY A 46 -13.97 -2.24 4.10
C GLY A 46 -12.62 -1.77 3.54
N SER A 47 -12.03 -2.60 2.69
CA SER A 47 -10.89 -2.17 1.87
C SER A 47 -11.33 -1.10 0.88
N THR A 48 -10.65 0.05 0.91
CA THR A 48 -10.88 1.16 -0.03
C THR A 48 -9.81 1.24 -1.11
N ILE A 49 -8.66 0.60 -0.86
CA ILE A 49 -7.57 0.49 -1.83
C ILE A 49 -7.84 -0.71 -2.73
N ILE A 50 -7.85 -0.48 -4.04
CA ILE A 50 -7.79 -1.54 -5.03
C ILE A 50 -6.36 -1.59 -5.60
N PRO A 51 -5.61 -2.70 -5.41
CA PRO A 51 -4.23 -2.79 -5.87
C PRO A 51 -4.05 -2.44 -7.35
N GLY A 52 -3.11 -1.55 -7.64
CA GLY A 52 -2.74 -1.12 -8.98
C GLY A 52 -3.71 -0.13 -9.64
N LYS A 53 -4.83 0.23 -8.99
CA LYS A 53 -5.74 1.29 -9.48
C LYS A 53 -5.46 2.62 -8.77
N PRO A 54 -5.47 3.75 -9.51
CA PRO A 54 -5.34 5.06 -8.89
C PRO A 54 -6.59 5.39 -8.07
N PHE A 55 -6.40 6.11 -6.97
CA PHE A 55 -7.48 6.68 -6.16
C PHE A 55 -7.04 7.95 -5.45
N THR A 56 -7.99 8.84 -5.17
CA THR A 56 -7.73 10.05 -4.40
C THR A 56 -7.78 9.76 -2.90
N LEU A 57 -6.64 9.93 -2.23
CA LEU A 57 -6.56 9.93 -0.77
C LEU A 57 -6.65 11.36 -0.25
N LYS A 58 -7.78 11.69 0.39
CA LYS A 58 -8.02 13.01 0.99
C LYS A 58 -6.96 13.32 2.06
N GLY A 59 -6.74 14.61 2.33
CA GLY A 59 -5.96 15.03 3.48
C GLY A 59 -6.60 14.55 4.78
N TYR A 60 -5.77 14.19 5.76
CA TYR A 60 -6.16 13.62 7.05
C TYR A 60 -7.05 12.37 6.96
N ALA A 61 -6.98 11.62 5.86
CA ALA A 61 -7.78 10.42 5.63
C ALA A 61 -6.91 9.16 5.52
N THR A 62 -7.58 8.01 5.64
CA THR A 62 -6.96 6.68 5.60
C THR A 62 -7.52 5.88 4.44
N GLY A 63 -6.62 5.36 3.60
CA GLY A 63 -6.91 4.25 2.69
C GLY A 63 -6.60 2.94 3.38
N LEU A 64 -7.41 1.91 3.13
CA LEU A 64 -7.22 0.58 3.71
C LEU A 64 -7.14 -0.49 2.63
N TYR A 65 -6.18 -1.39 2.75
CA TYR A 65 -6.21 -2.68 2.09
C TYR A 65 -6.14 -3.81 3.13
N HIS A 66 -7.05 -4.77 3.01
CA HIS A 66 -7.02 -6.02 3.75
C HIS A 66 -7.35 -7.17 2.82
N ILE A 67 -6.63 -8.28 2.95
CA ILE A 67 -6.96 -9.53 2.29
C ILE A 67 -6.75 -10.69 3.25
N ASN A 68 -7.73 -11.58 3.33
CA ASN A 68 -7.57 -12.88 3.97
C ASN A 68 -7.05 -13.87 2.92
N PHE A 69 -5.92 -14.51 3.19
CA PHE A 69 -5.33 -15.47 2.23
C PHE A 69 -5.97 -16.87 2.34
N GLY A 70 -6.71 -17.12 3.43
CA GLY A 70 -7.35 -18.40 3.73
C GLY A 70 -6.43 -19.61 3.56
N ASN A 71 -7.03 -20.78 3.36
CA ASN A 71 -6.33 -21.97 2.90
C ASN A 71 -6.18 -22.00 1.35
N HIS A 72 -6.53 -20.91 0.66
CA HIS A 72 -6.78 -20.93 -0.79
C HIS A 72 -5.65 -20.29 -1.61
N LEU A 73 -4.89 -19.34 -1.05
CA LEU A 73 -3.72 -18.77 -1.72
C LEU A 73 -2.44 -19.47 -1.25
N LYS A 74 -1.77 -20.12 -2.22
CA LYS A 74 -0.44 -20.70 -2.03
C LYS A 74 0.51 -19.62 -1.49
N CYS A 75 1.52 -20.02 -0.69
CA CYS A 75 2.45 -19.07 -0.07
C CYS A 75 3.06 -18.06 -1.05
N ASN A 76 3.33 -18.48 -2.28
CA ASN A 76 3.93 -17.64 -3.33
C ASN A 76 2.96 -16.60 -3.91
N GLY A 77 1.64 -16.82 -3.75
CA GLY A 77 0.59 -15.91 -4.22
C GLY A 77 0.24 -14.79 -3.24
N ARG A 78 0.99 -14.67 -2.14
CA ARG A 78 0.77 -13.67 -1.09
C ARG A 78 1.53 -12.38 -1.39
N VAL A 79 1.14 -11.30 -0.74
CA VAL A 79 1.88 -10.02 -0.81
C VAL A 79 3.30 -10.25 -0.29
N TYR A 80 4.28 -9.98 -1.14
CA TYR A 80 5.71 -10.07 -0.84
C TYR A 80 6.36 -8.69 -0.83
N LEU A 81 5.95 -7.80 -1.74
CA LEU A 81 6.44 -6.44 -1.87
C LEU A 81 5.28 -5.46 -2.09
N GLY A 82 5.43 -4.22 -1.62
CA GLY A 82 4.51 -3.12 -1.88
C GLY A 82 5.22 -1.91 -2.48
N ARG A 83 4.50 -1.13 -3.29
CA ARG A 83 4.94 0.17 -3.82
C ARG A 83 3.81 1.17 -3.73
N ILE A 84 4.12 2.36 -3.26
CA ILE A 84 3.21 3.51 -3.28
C ILE A 84 3.75 4.52 -4.29
N PHE A 85 2.88 5.09 -5.11
CA PHE A 85 3.22 6.08 -6.11
C PHE A 85 2.22 7.24 -6.03
N VAL A 86 2.71 8.48 -6.00
CA VAL A 86 1.86 9.68 -6.11
C VAL A 86 1.76 10.04 -7.58
N ASN A 87 0.57 9.89 -8.16
CA ASN A 87 0.33 10.24 -9.55
C ASN A 87 0.21 11.76 -9.72
N SER A 88 -0.44 12.44 -8.77
CA SER A 88 -0.58 13.90 -8.73
C SER A 88 -0.76 14.42 -7.30
N GLY A 89 -0.41 15.69 -7.08
CA GLY A 89 -0.46 16.34 -5.78
C GLY A 89 0.75 16.06 -4.90
N LYS A 90 0.58 16.27 -3.58
CA LYS A 90 1.60 16.03 -2.55
C LYS A 90 0.95 15.28 -1.39
N ALA A 91 1.64 14.27 -0.88
CA ALA A 91 1.16 13.44 0.22
C ALA A 91 2.23 13.31 1.30
N SER A 92 1.81 13.48 2.55
CA SER A 92 2.59 13.13 3.74
C SER A 92 2.07 11.80 4.24
N LEU A 93 2.77 10.71 3.97
CA LEU A 93 2.23 9.36 4.17
C LEU A 93 2.78 8.70 5.44
N LEU A 94 1.88 8.09 6.20
CA LEU A 94 2.20 7.13 7.26
C LEU A 94 1.52 5.80 6.92
N ALA A 95 2.27 4.70 7.00
CA ALA A 95 1.73 3.36 6.77
C ALA A 95 2.32 2.37 7.78
N ARG A 96 1.47 1.54 8.38
CA ARG A 96 1.89 0.46 9.27
C ARG A 96 0.94 -0.70 9.11
N GLY A 97 1.44 -1.82 8.62
CA GLY A 97 0.62 -3.00 8.36
C GLY A 97 0.92 -4.14 9.31
N TRP A 98 0.27 -5.27 9.05
CA TRP A 98 0.62 -6.54 9.65
C TRP A 98 0.27 -7.69 8.71
N VAL A 99 0.94 -8.80 8.96
CA VAL A 99 0.71 -10.10 8.36
C VAL A 99 0.34 -11.05 9.49
N ASN A 100 -0.83 -11.67 9.43
CA ASN A 100 -1.25 -12.64 10.42
C ASN A 100 -0.78 -14.03 10.00
N THR A 101 -0.08 -14.74 10.88
CA THR A 101 0.30 -16.14 10.71
C THR A 101 -0.43 -16.98 11.74
N ASN A 102 -0.53 -18.29 11.54
CA ASN A 102 -1.15 -19.20 12.51
C ASN A 102 -0.59 -19.10 13.93
N GLU A 103 0.63 -18.56 14.09
CA GLU A 103 1.35 -18.55 15.37
C GLU A 103 1.55 -17.12 15.92
N ALA A 104 1.47 -16.09 15.08
CA ALA A 104 1.72 -14.71 15.48
C ALA A 104 1.30 -13.68 14.43
N VAL A 105 1.04 -12.46 14.88
CA VAL A 105 0.96 -11.27 14.04
C VAL A 105 2.38 -10.70 13.86
N GLN A 106 2.80 -10.54 12.61
CA GLN A 106 4.07 -9.92 12.24
C GLN A 106 3.80 -8.51 11.70
N ASN A 107 4.46 -7.51 12.26
CA ASN A 107 4.29 -6.13 11.80
C ASN A 107 4.98 -5.92 10.46
N VAL A 108 4.32 -5.13 9.59
CA VAL A 108 4.93 -4.62 8.37
C VAL A 108 5.35 -3.19 8.65
N GLU A 109 6.66 -2.98 8.73
CA GLU A 109 7.24 -1.65 8.84
C GLU A 109 7.36 -1.01 7.46
N VAL A 110 6.73 0.15 7.29
CA VAL A 110 6.91 1.01 6.12
C VAL A 110 7.70 2.23 6.58
N ASN A 111 8.81 2.51 5.88
CA ASN A 111 9.67 3.67 6.17
C ASN A 111 10.07 3.80 7.66
N GLY A 112 10.37 2.67 8.33
CA GLY A 112 10.74 2.66 9.75
C GLY A 112 9.65 3.23 10.67
N ASN A 113 8.37 3.11 10.29
CA ASN A 113 7.22 3.66 11.01
C ASN A 113 7.28 5.18 11.20
N ARG A 114 7.89 5.89 10.24
CA ARG A 114 7.94 7.36 10.19
C ARG A 114 7.16 7.87 9.00
N THR A 115 6.55 9.03 9.15
CA THR A 115 5.92 9.75 8.04
C THR A 115 6.97 10.12 6.99
N PHE A 116 6.59 10.06 5.71
CA PHE A 116 7.44 10.48 4.59
C PHE A 116 6.66 11.30 3.58
N GLU A 117 7.32 12.29 2.99
CA GLU A 117 6.75 13.17 1.98
C GLU A 117 6.99 12.61 0.58
N LEU A 118 5.93 12.53 -0.20
CA LEU A 118 5.99 12.20 -1.62
C LEU A 118 5.32 13.31 -2.44
N ALA A 119 6.02 13.75 -3.47
CA ALA A 119 5.44 14.58 -4.53
C ALA A 119 5.17 13.71 -5.76
N ALA A 120 4.24 14.18 -6.60
CA ALA A 120 4.09 13.62 -7.93
C ALA A 120 5.43 13.59 -8.68
N VAL A 121 5.64 12.54 -9.47
CA VAL A 121 6.78 12.53 -10.39
C VAL A 121 6.57 13.67 -11.40
N PRO A 122 7.53 14.61 -11.52
CA PRO A 122 7.39 15.70 -12.48
C PRO A 122 7.25 15.14 -13.88
N THR A 123 6.34 15.71 -14.65
CA THR A 123 6.19 15.34 -16.06
C THR A 123 7.46 15.74 -16.84
N PRO A 124 7.78 15.08 -17.97
CA PRO A 124 8.94 15.45 -18.78
C PRO A 124 8.97 16.94 -19.18
N ALA A 125 7.79 17.57 -19.32
CA ALA A 125 7.66 19.00 -19.63
C ALA A 125 8.09 19.91 -18.47
N GLU A 126 7.88 19.49 -17.23
CA GLU A 126 8.28 20.22 -16.02
C GLU A 126 9.76 20.02 -15.70
N ALA A 127 10.32 18.84 -16.00
CA ALA A 127 11.74 18.54 -15.78
C ALA A 127 12.69 19.36 -16.67
N THR A 128 12.24 19.79 -17.86
CA THR A 128 13.01 20.70 -18.73
C THR A 128 13.01 22.16 -18.27
N ALA A 129 12.02 22.58 -17.46
CA ALA A 129 11.94 23.96 -16.96
C ALA A 129 12.94 24.23 -15.83
N THR A 130 13.31 23.22 -15.04
CA THR A 130 14.23 23.35 -13.89
C THR A 130 15.71 23.33 -14.28
N LYS A 131 16.05 23.09 -15.55
CA LYS A 131 17.44 23.00 -16.02
C LYS A 131 17.94 24.25 -16.74
N ALA A 132 17.12 25.30 -16.78
CA ALA A 132 17.47 26.60 -17.36
C ALA A 132 17.53 27.67 -16.26
N GLU A 133 18.52 27.56 -15.37
CA GLU A 133 18.99 28.66 -14.52
C GLU A 133 20.52 28.59 -14.41
#